data_AF-A0A480YXQ8-F1
#
_entry.id   AF-A0A480YXQ8-F1
#
_cell.length_a   1.000
_cell.length_b   1.000
_cell.length_c   1.000
_cell.angle_alpha   90.00
_cell.angle_beta   90.00
_cell.angle_gamma   90.00
#
_symmetry.space_group_name_H-M   'P 1'
#
loop_
_entity.id
_entity.type
_entity.pdbx_description
1 polymer ?
#
loop_
_entity_poly.entity_id
_entity_poly.type
_entity_poly.pdbx_seq_one_letter_code
_entity_poly.pdbx_strand_id
1 'polypeptide(L)'
;MKNQIEQLGKKYGINPVSLDVGKQEEKLGSLVATQDLVISLLPYVLHPLVAKACIASKVNMITASYITPALKELEKSVEDAGITVIGELGLDPGLDHMLAMETIDKAKEVGATIESYTSYCGGLPAPEHSNNPLRYKFSWSPVGVLMNIMQPATYLLNGKVVNVVGGVSFLDSVTPMDYFPGLNLEGYPNRDSTKYAEIYGISSAHTLLRGTLRYKGYAKALNGFVKLGLINRDVFPALQPEASPLTWKELLCDLVGILPSSKSDVLKEAVFKKLGVVPSNLKP
;
A
#
# COMPACT_ATOMS: atom_id res chain seq x y z
N MET A 1 3.52 -16.36 -15.54
CA MET A 1 3.29 -17.28 -14.39
C MET A 1 3.90 -18.68 -14.59
N LYS A 2 3.66 -19.42 -15.69
CA LYS A 2 4.27 -20.77 -15.89
C LYS A 2 5.79 -20.81 -15.67
N ASN A 3 6.52 -19.82 -16.20
CA ASN A 3 7.96 -19.72 -16.00
C ASN A 3 8.36 -19.48 -14.52
N GLN A 4 7.56 -18.76 -13.72
CA GLN A 4 7.92 -18.45 -12.32
C GLN A 4 7.86 -19.69 -11.42
N ILE A 5 6.80 -20.50 -11.52
CA ILE A 5 6.66 -21.72 -10.72
C ILE A 5 7.72 -22.77 -11.12
N GLU A 6 8.09 -22.82 -12.40
CA GLU A 6 9.21 -23.64 -12.88
C GLU A 6 10.55 -23.21 -12.29
N GLN A 7 10.86 -21.90 -12.25
CA GLN A 7 12.10 -21.42 -11.62
C GLN A 7 12.12 -21.71 -10.11
N LEU A 8 10.98 -21.58 -9.42
CA LEU A 8 10.89 -21.93 -8.00
C LEU A 8 11.11 -23.43 -7.78
N GLY A 9 10.55 -24.28 -8.64
CA GLY A 9 10.72 -25.73 -8.59
C GLY A 9 12.15 -26.21 -8.84
N LYS A 10 12.98 -25.41 -9.52
CA LYS A 10 14.43 -25.68 -9.61
C LYS A 10 15.17 -25.45 -8.30
N LYS A 11 14.65 -24.60 -7.43
CA LYS A 11 15.31 -24.21 -6.17
C LYS A 11 14.76 -24.97 -4.96
N TYR A 12 13.48 -25.33 -4.99
CA TYR A 12 12.78 -25.93 -3.85
C TYR A 12 12.02 -27.18 -4.31
N GLY A 13 11.98 -28.22 -3.47
CA GLY A 13 11.15 -29.39 -3.68
C GLY A 13 9.68 -29.03 -3.48
N ILE A 14 8.96 -28.74 -4.57
CA ILE A 14 7.55 -28.34 -4.56
C ILE A 14 6.76 -29.15 -5.60
N ASN A 15 5.45 -29.27 -5.38
CA ASN A 15 4.51 -29.84 -6.34
C ASN A 15 3.84 -28.70 -7.14
N PRO A 16 4.25 -28.44 -8.39
CA PRO A 16 3.76 -27.27 -9.13
C PRO A 16 2.33 -27.47 -9.62
N VAL A 17 1.46 -26.50 -9.34
CA VAL A 17 0.09 -26.45 -9.87
C VAL A 17 -0.19 -25.08 -10.47
N SER A 18 -0.72 -25.06 -11.70
CA SER A 18 -1.24 -23.85 -12.33
C SER A 18 -2.75 -23.74 -12.07
N LEU A 19 -3.16 -22.63 -11.46
CA LEU A 19 -4.53 -22.35 -11.07
C LEU A 19 -4.82 -20.85 -11.18
N ASP A 20 -5.95 -20.49 -11.80
CA ASP A 20 -6.54 -19.15 -11.70
C ASP A 20 -7.65 -19.16 -10.65
N VAL A 21 -7.36 -18.59 -9.47
CA VAL A 21 -8.27 -18.55 -8.31
C VAL A 21 -9.59 -17.83 -8.63
N GLY A 22 -9.59 -16.86 -9.54
CA GLY A 22 -10.79 -16.10 -9.90
C GLY A 22 -11.67 -16.78 -10.95
N LYS A 23 -11.22 -17.89 -11.55
CA LYS A 23 -11.95 -18.59 -12.63
C LYS A 23 -12.15 -20.07 -12.39
N GLN A 24 -11.40 -20.69 -11.47
CA GLN A 24 -11.32 -22.14 -11.30
C GLN A 24 -11.61 -22.55 -9.85
N GLU A 25 -12.74 -22.09 -9.30
CA GLU A 25 -13.10 -22.29 -7.88
C GLU A 25 -13.22 -23.77 -7.49
N GLU A 26 -13.78 -24.63 -8.34
CA GLU A 26 -13.89 -26.07 -8.06
C GLU A 26 -12.51 -26.70 -7.87
N LYS A 27 -11.59 -26.40 -8.79
CA LYS A 27 -10.21 -26.89 -8.72
C LYS A 27 -9.49 -26.36 -7.48
N LEU A 28 -9.75 -25.10 -7.10
CA LEU A 28 -9.23 -24.54 -5.84
C LEU A 28 -9.72 -25.37 -4.65
N GLY A 29 -11.03 -25.63 -4.55
CA GLY A 29 -11.61 -26.41 -3.46
C GLY A 29 -11.02 -27.82 -3.37
N SER A 30 -10.92 -28.53 -4.49
CA SER A 30 -10.31 -29.88 -4.51
C SER A 30 -8.85 -29.87 -4.05
N LEU A 31 -8.07 -28.84 -4.40
CA LEU A 31 -6.69 -28.73 -3.96
C LEU A 31 -6.62 -28.41 -2.46
N VAL A 32 -7.40 -27.44 -1.98
CA VAL A 32 -7.42 -27.04 -0.57
C VAL A 32 -7.78 -28.23 0.33
N ALA A 33 -8.75 -29.05 -0.06
CA ALA A 33 -9.17 -30.23 0.71
C ALA A 33 -8.08 -31.30 0.93
N THR A 34 -6.96 -31.22 0.21
CA THR A 34 -5.83 -32.16 0.34
C THR A 34 -4.68 -31.61 1.19
N GLN A 35 -4.84 -30.43 1.80
CA GLN A 35 -3.79 -29.73 2.54
C GLN A 35 -4.16 -29.54 4.01
N ASP A 36 -3.15 -29.38 4.87
CA ASP A 36 -3.34 -29.04 6.29
C ASP A 36 -3.41 -27.53 6.55
N LEU A 37 -2.82 -26.73 5.65
CA LEU A 37 -2.69 -25.28 5.77
C LEU A 37 -2.60 -24.63 4.38
N VAL A 38 -3.26 -23.48 4.21
CA VAL A 38 -3.14 -22.63 3.01
C VAL A 38 -2.46 -21.30 3.35
N ILE A 39 -1.37 -20.99 2.66
CA ILE A 39 -0.67 -19.69 2.75
C ILE A 39 -1.08 -18.84 1.55
N SER A 40 -1.90 -17.81 1.75
CA SER A 40 -2.32 -16.91 0.66
C SER A 40 -1.38 -15.71 0.51
N LEU A 41 -0.53 -15.79 -0.52
CA LEU A 41 0.36 -14.71 -0.99
C LEU A 41 -0.19 -14.02 -2.26
N LEU A 42 -1.51 -14.08 -2.46
CA LEU A 42 -2.22 -13.49 -3.60
C LEU A 42 -2.57 -12.00 -3.34
N PRO A 43 -2.97 -11.23 -4.37
CA PRO A 43 -3.60 -9.93 -4.16
C PRO A 43 -4.80 -10.03 -3.21
N TYR A 44 -4.88 -9.12 -2.23
CA TYR A 44 -5.82 -9.22 -1.10
C TYR A 44 -7.30 -9.30 -1.48
N VAL A 45 -7.66 -8.84 -2.68
CA VAL A 45 -9.03 -8.93 -3.22
C VAL A 45 -9.48 -10.37 -3.45
N LEU A 46 -8.54 -11.32 -3.56
CA LEU A 46 -8.83 -12.75 -3.76
C LEU A 46 -8.91 -13.54 -2.45
N HIS A 47 -8.51 -12.96 -1.31
CA HIS A 47 -8.52 -13.66 -0.02
C HIS A 47 -9.88 -14.22 0.38
N PRO A 48 -11.02 -13.52 0.15
CA PRO A 48 -12.34 -14.09 0.46
C PRO A 48 -12.65 -15.38 -0.32
N LEU A 49 -12.17 -15.52 -1.56
CA LEU A 49 -12.37 -16.75 -2.35
C LEU A 49 -11.59 -17.93 -1.74
N VAL A 50 -10.34 -17.68 -1.36
CA VAL A 50 -9.48 -18.69 -0.70
C VAL A 50 -10.04 -19.06 0.67
N ALA A 51 -10.48 -18.08 1.47
CA ALA A 51 -11.06 -18.31 2.79
C ALA A 51 -12.32 -19.16 2.71
N LYS A 52 -13.22 -18.91 1.75
CA LYS A 52 -14.41 -19.74 1.52
C LYS A 52 -14.05 -21.20 1.21
N ALA A 53 -13.04 -21.44 0.38
CA ALA A 53 -12.56 -22.80 0.12
C ALA A 53 -11.98 -23.46 1.39
N CYS A 54 -11.21 -22.72 2.18
CA CYS A 54 -10.66 -23.19 3.45
C CYS A 54 -11.74 -23.54 4.47
N ILE A 55 -12.77 -22.70 4.61
CA ILE A 55 -13.94 -22.94 5.47
C ILE A 55 -14.66 -24.23 5.05
N ALA A 56 -14.96 -24.39 3.75
CA ALA A 56 -15.64 -25.56 3.23
C ALA A 56 -14.86 -26.87 3.46
N SER A 57 -13.53 -26.80 3.37
CA SER A 57 -12.65 -27.95 3.56
C SER A 57 -12.15 -28.14 5.00
N LYS A 58 -12.50 -27.23 5.92
CA LYS A 58 -11.98 -27.19 7.30
C LYS A 58 -10.44 -27.16 7.38
N VAL A 59 -9.82 -26.33 6.54
CA VAL A 59 -8.36 -26.16 6.46
C VAL A 59 -7.97 -24.79 7.01
N ASN A 60 -6.88 -24.72 7.78
CA ASN A 60 -6.38 -23.45 8.30
C ASN A 60 -5.83 -22.56 7.19
N MET A 61 -5.79 -21.24 7.44
CA MET A 61 -5.28 -20.26 6.48
C MET A 61 -4.40 -19.22 7.15
N ILE A 62 -3.34 -18.79 6.47
CA ILE A 62 -2.59 -17.59 6.85
C ILE A 62 -2.42 -16.64 5.66
N THR A 63 -2.33 -15.33 5.91
CA THR A 63 -2.06 -14.33 4.89
C THR A 63 -1.24 -13.15 5.41
N ALA A 64 -0.45 -12.56 4.50
CA ALA A 64 0.38 -11.39 4.76
C ALA A 64 -0.30 -10.08 4.30
N SER A 65 -1.57 -9.90 4.65
CA SER A 65 -2.40 -8.77 4.19
C SER A 65 -3.39 -8.34 5.27
N TYR A 66 -3.85 -7.08 5.18
CA TYR A 66 -4.94 -6.56 6.01
C TYR A 66 -6.18 -7.47 5.97
N ILE A 67 -6.85 -7.62 7.11
CA ILE A 67 -8.17 -8.23 7.18
C ILE A 67 -9.17 -7.19 6.66
N THR A 68 -9.67 -7.41 5.43
CA THR A 68 -10.64 -6.51 4.80
C THR A 68 -12.04 -6.72 5.39
N PRO A 69 -12.97 -5.76 5.24
CA PRO A 69 -14.37 -5.97 5.65
C PRO A 69 -14.97 -7.25 5.06
N ALA A 70 -14.74 -7.53 3.77
CA ALA A 70 -15.20 -8.74 3.11
C ALA A 70 -14.61 -10.05 3.68
N LEU A 71 -13.38 -10.01 4.23
CA LEU A 71 -12.81 -11.16 4.94
C LEU A 71 -13.34 -11.26 6.37
N LYS A 72 -13.55 -10.12 7.04
CA LYS A 72 -14.11 -10.04 8.40
C LYS A 72 -15.56 -10.55 8.46
N GLU A 73 -16.35 -10.33 7.40
CA GLU A 73 -17.70 -10.89 7.27
C GLU A 73 -17.74 -12.42 7.38
N LEU A 74 -16.63 -13.11 7.11
CA LEU A 74 -16.53 -14.58 7.19
C LEU A 74 -16.17 -15.09 8.59
N GLU A 75 -15.96 -14.21 9.58
CA GLU A 75 -15.48 -14.57 10.93
C GLU A 75 -16.35 -15.64 11.61
N LYS A 76 -17.67 -15.47 11.60
CA LYS A 76 -18.58 -16.46 12.18
C LYS A 76 -18.46 -17.82 11.50
N SER A 77 -18.33 -17.84 10.18
CA SER A 77 -18.17 -19.09 9.41
C SER A 77 -16.82 -19.76 9.65
N VAL A 78 -15.77 -18.97 9.89
CA VAL A 78 -14.45 -19.47 10.30
C VAL A 78 -14.53 -20.16 11.67
N GLU A 79 -15.21 -19.52 12.64
CA GLU A 79 -15.46 -20.10 13.96
C GLU A 79 -16.29 -21.40 13.88
N ASP A 80 -17.39 -21.38 13.13
CA ASP A 80 -18.30 -22.53 13.00
C ASP A 80 -17.62 -23.72 12.29
N ALA A 81 -16.70 -23.45 11.37
CA ALA A 81 -15.90 -24.48 10.72
C ALA A 81 -14.80 -25.05 11.63
N GLY A 82 -14.48 -24.39 12.75
CA GLY A 82 -13.45 -24.79 13.69
C GLY A 82 -12.03 -24.64 13.15
N ILE A 83 -11.79 -23.66 12.27
CA ILE A 83 -10.48 -23.40 11.67
C ILE A 83 -9.87 -22.10 12.20
N THR A 84 -8.55 -21.96 12.04
CA THR A 84 -7.81 -20.74 12.33
C THR A 84 -7.44 -20.01 11.04
N VAL A 85 -7.76 -18.72 10.98
CA VAL A 85 -7.36 -17.82 9.90
C VAL A 85 -6.55 -16.66 10.47
N ILE A 86 -5.23 -16.64 10.21
CA ILE A 86 -4.34 -15.58 10.70
C ILE A 86 -4.03 -14.60 9.56
N GLY A 87 -4.61 -13.41 9.63
CA GLY A 87 -4.27 -12.29 8.75
C GLY A 87 -3.19 -11.38 9.33
N GLU A 88 -2.92 -10.29 8.63
CA GLU A 88 -2.09 -9.17 9.12
C GLU A 88 -0.66 -9.58 9.54
N LEU A 89 -0.08 -10.58 8.86
CA LEU A 89 1.32 -10.99 9.05
C LEU A 89 2.25 -10.27 8.05
N GLY A 90 3.53 -10.14 8.40
CA GLY A 90 4.55 -9.52 7.54
C GLY A 90 5.23 -8.33 8.19
N LEU A 91 5.37 -7.23 7.44
CA LEU A 91 6.05 -6.02 7.90
C LEU A 91 5.07 -4.96 8.44
N ASP A 92 4.17 -4.50 7.55
CA ASP A 92 3.12 -3.51 7.84
C ASP A 92 1.93 -3.85 6.90
N PRO A 93 0.92 -4.60 7.38
CA PRO A 93 0.74 -5.06 8.76
C PRO A 93 1.62 -6.26 9.13
N GLY A 94 1.99 -6.40 10.41
CA GLY A 94 2.69 -7.56 10.96
C GLY A 94 3.63 -7.20 12.11
N LEU A 95 4.92 -7.01 11.80
CA LEU A 95 5.93 -6.64 12.80
C LEU A 95 5.57 -5.35 13.54
N ASP A 96 4.86 -4.42 12.89
CA ASP A 96 4.38 -3.21 13.56
C ASP A 96 3.36 -3.52 14.67
N HIS A 97 2.48 -4.52 14.50
CA HIS A 97 1.57 -4.98 15.55
C HIS A 97 2.35 -5.67 16.67
N MET A 98 3.29 -6.56 16.31
CA MET A 98 4.05 -7.34 17.28
C MET A 98 4.89 -6.44 18.20
N LEU A 99 5.60 -5.46 17.63
CA LEU A 99 6.39 -4.50 18.40
C LEU A 99 5.52 -3.57 19.24
N ALA A 100 4.37 -3.11 18.71
CA ALA A 100 3.44 -2.29 19.46
C ALA A 100 2.91 -3.07 20.69
N MET A 101 2.32 -4.24 20.47
CA MET A 101 1.72 -5.04 21.53
C MET A 101 2.74 -5.47 22.59
N GLU A 102 3.96 -5.85 22.20
CA GLU A 102 5.02 -6.20 23.16
C GLU A 102 5.26 -5.06 24.17
N THR A 103 5.40 -3.82 23.69
CA THR A 103 5.67 -2.67 24.56
C THR A 103 4.44 -2.25 25.37
N ILE A 104 3.25 -2.34 24.77
CA ILE A 104 1.98 -2.02 25.42
C ILE A 104 1.70 -2.99 26.56
N ASP A 105 1.88 -4.29 26.34
CA ASP A 105 1.61 -5.31 27.36
C ASP A 105 2.63 -5.22 28.51
N LYS A 106 3.92 -4.99 28.23
CA LYS A 106 4.93 -4.70 29.26
C LYS A 106 4.59 -3.47 30.12
N ALA A 107 4.00 -2.44 29.52
CA ALA A 107 3.53 -1.28 30.29
C ALA A 107 2.35 -1.64 31.19
N LYS A 108 1.38 -2.41 30.68
CA LYS A 108 0.22 -2.88 31.45
C LYS A 108 0.62 -3.79 32.61
N GLU A 109 1.64 -4.63 32.45
CA GLU A 109 2.17 -5.52 33.50
C GLU A 109 2.63 -4.76 34.76
N VAL A 110 3.12 -3.53 34.59
CA VAL A 110 3.55 -2.65 35.70
C VAL A 110 2.48 -1.62 36.09
N GLY A 111 1.25 -1.77 35.62
CA GLY A 111 0.13 -0.87 35.89
C GLY A 111 0.22 0.49 35.19
N ALA A 112 1.06 0.63 34.17
CA ALA A 112 1.17 1.87 33.40
C ALA A 112 0.12 1.94 32.28
N THR A 113 -0.17 3.17 31.85
CA THR A 113 -1.11 3.47 30.77
C THR A 113 -0.41 4.13 29.60
N ILE A 114 -0.87 3.86 28.38
CA ILE A 114 -0.31 4.48 27.18
C ILE A 114 -0.99 5.84 26.95
N GLU A 115 -0.18 6.91 26.97
CA GLU A 115 -0.64 8.27 26.67
C GLU A 115 -0.49 8.62 25.19
N SER A 116 0.51 8.06 24.51
CA SER A 116 0.74 8.32 23.09
C SER A 116 1.37 7.11 22.37
N TYR A 117 0.99 6.94 21.10
CA TYR A 117 1.57 5.97 20.20
C TYR A 117 1.82 6.61 18.83
N THR A 118 3.07 6.63 18.41
CA THR A 118 3.49 7.09 17.09
C THR A 118 4.40 6.04 16.46
N SER A 119 4.06 5.57 15.25
CA SER A 119 4.81 4.53 14.56
C SER A 119 4.98 4.88 13.08
N TYR A 120 6.22 4.85 12.62
CA TYR A 120 6.60 5.17 11.25
C TYR A 120 7.37 4.00 10.63
N CYS A 121 6.97 3.58 9.44
CA CYS A 121 7.61 2.47 8.72
C CYS A 121 7.87 2.85 7.25
N GLY A 122 8.93 2.28 6.64
CA GLY A 122 9.20 2.50 5.22
C GLY A 122 10.18 1.48 4.64
N GLY A 123 9.75 0.77 3.59
CA GLY A 123 10.65 0.00 2.74
C GLY A 123 11.28 0.90 1.69
N LEU A 124 12.58 1.16 1.79
CA LEU A 124 13.31 2.11 0.94
C LEU A 124 14.52 1.42 0.30
N PRO A 125 15.03 1.92 -0.84
CA PRO A 125 16.35 1.51 -1.30
C PRO A 125 17.40 1.90 -0.26
N ALA A 126 18.50 1.13 -0.21
CA ALA A 126 19.70 1.56 0.50
C ALA A 126 20.14 2.96 0.03
N PRO A 127 20.68 3.83 0.91
CA PRO A 127 20.96 5.23 0.59
C PRO A 127 21.76 5.43 -0.71
N GLU A 128 22.77 4.61 -0.95
CA GLU A 128 23.62 4.59 -2.15
C GLU A 128 22.85 4.31 -3.46
N HIS A 129 21.63 3.78 -3.37
CA HIS A 129 20.76 3.46 -4.49
C HIS A 129 19.57 4.43 -4.64
N SER A 130 19.59 5.54 -3.91
CA SER A 130 18.51 6.54 -3.88
C SER A 130 18.65 7.66 -4.92
N ASN A 131 19.72 7.68 -5.74
CA ASN A 131 19.94 8.75 -6.74
C ASN A 131 19.06 8.57 -8.00
N ASN A 132 17.76 8.79 -7.86
CA ASN A 132 16.79 8.87 -8.95
C ASN A 132 15.71 9.91 -8.60
N PRO A 133 14.88 10.38 -9.56
CA PRO A 133 13.92 11.46 -9.31
C PRO A 133 12.95 11.20 -8.13
N LEU A 134 12.56 9.94 -7.93
CA LEU A 134 11.67 9.54 -6.83
C LEU A 134 12.44 9.22 -5.54
N ARG A 135 13.75 9.03 -5.61
CA ARG A 135 14.56 8.45 -4.52
C ARG A 135 14.00 7.11 -4.04
N TYR A 136 13.43 6.33 -4.95
CA TYR A 136 12.72 5.10 -4.64
C TYR A 136 12.96 4.01 -5.69
N LYS A 137 12.78 2.75 -5.31
CA LYS A 137 12.75 1.60 -6.21
C LYS A 137 11.56 0.73 -5.81
N PHE A 138 10.71 0.40 -6.77
CA PHE A 138 9.52 -0.41 -6.51
C PHE A 138 9.90 -1.89 -6.41
N SER A 139 9.64 -2.51 -5.26
CA SER A 139 9.84 -3.95 -5.04
C SER A 139 8.68 -4.82 -5.56
N TRP A 140 7.55 -4.19 -5.88
CA TRP A 140 6.33 -4.79 -6.43
C TRP A 140 5.52 -3.73 -7.19
N SER A 141 4.36 -4.10 -7.74
CA SER A 141 3.52 -3.20 -8.55
C SER A 141 3.20 -1.87 -7.83
N PRO A 142 3.48 -0.70 -8.42
CA PRO A 142 3.36 0.58 -7.71
C PRO A 142 1.90 1.05 -7.50
N VAL A 143 0.90 0.36 -8.04
CA VAL A 143 -0.52 0.79 -8.01
C VAL A 143 -0.99 1.12 -6.60
N GLY A 144 -0.71 0.24 -5.63
CA GLY A 144 -1.12 0.47 -4.24
C GLY A 144 -0.45 1.67 -3.61
N VAL A 145 0.87 1.82 -3.79
CA VAL A 145 1.65 2.90 -3.20
C VAL A 145 1.30 4.26 -3.82
N LEU A 146 1.12 4.32 -5.14
CA LEU A 146 0.75 5.55 -5.85
C LEU A 146 -0.65 6.04 -5.47
N MET A 147 -1.61 5.13 -5.29
CA MET A 147 -2.97 5.51 -4.92
C MET A 147 -3.08 6.06 -3.50
N ASN A 148 -2.15 5.74 -2.60
CA ASN A 148 -2.22 6.20 -1.22
C ASN A 148 -2.16 7.74 -1.10
N ILE A 149 -1.45 8.44 -1.98
CA ILE A 149 -1.42 9.92 -1.96
C ILE A 149 -2.78 10.54 -2.29
N MET A 150 -3.65 9.79 -2.98
CA MET A 150 -5.01 10.23 -3.31
C MET A 150 -6.00 10.02 -2.17
N GLN A 151 -5.64 9.19 -1.18
CA GLN A 151 -6.53 8.86 -0.07
C GLN A 151 -6.38 9.86 1.07
N PRO A 152 -7.46 10.17 1.81
CA PRO A 152 -7.37 10.95 3.03
C PRO A 152 -6.61 10.18 4.12
N ALA A 153 -6.14 10.91 5.13
CA ALA A 153 -5.57 10.34 6.33
C ALA A 153 -6.24 10.91 7.59
N THR A 154 -6.50 10.08 8.59
CA THR A 154 -7.10 10.46 9.86
C THR A 154 -6.29 9.90 11.02
N TYR A 155 -5.96 10.75 11.99
CA TYR A 155 -5.17 10.37 13.16
C TYR A 155 -5.56 11.19 14.39
N LEU A 156 -5.13 10.76 15.57
CA LEU A 156 -5.39 11.47 16.82
C LEU A 156 -4.11 12.21 17.25
N LEU A 157 -4.23 13.49 17.59
CA LEU A 157 -3.12 14.31 18.06
C LEU A 157 -3.58 15.21 19.20
N ASN A 158 -2.97 15.06 20.38
CA ASN A 158 -3.26 15.86 21.58
C ASN A 158 -4.79 15.93 21.90
N GLY A 159 -5.46 14.78 21.82
CA GLY A 159 -6.88 14.61 22.09
C GLY A 159 -7.81 15.06 20.97
N LYS A 160 -7.28 15.51 19.82
CA LYS A 160 -8.08 15.98 18.68
C LYS A 160 -7.90 15.07 17.48
N VAL A 161 -9.02 14.72 16.83
CA VAL A 161 -8.99 14.02 15.54
C VAL A 161 -8.56 15.01 14.46
N VAL A 162 -7.48 14.67 13.76
CA VAL A 162 -6.94 15.43 12.63
C VAL A 162 -7.26 14.69 11.34
N ASN A 163 -7.85 15.41 10.38
CA ASN A 163 -8.16 14.90 9.05
C ASN A 163 -7.30 15.61 8.01
N VAL A 164 -6.63 14.83 7.17
CA VAL A 164 -5.82 15.27 6.04
C VAL A 164 -6.55 14.91 4.76
N VAL A 165 -6.71 15.90 3.89
CA VAL A 165 -7.31 15.70 2.57
C VAL A 165 -6.27 15.10 1.62
N GLY A 166 -6.66 14.03 0.92
CA GLY A 166 -5.84 13.40 -0.11
C GLY A 166 -5.66 14.25 -1.36
N GLY A 167 -4.91 13.73 -2.34
CA GLY A 167 -4.69 14.37 -3.63
C GLY A 167 -3.63 15.47 -3.57
N VAL A 168 -3.91 16.63 -4.17
CA VAL A 168 -2.92 17.71 -4.32
C VAL A 168 -2.50 18.30 -2.97
N SER A 169 -3.44 18.47 -2.03
CA SER A 169 -3.19 19.03 -0.69
C SER A 169 -2.48 18.05 0.25
N PHE A 170 -2.34 16.77 -0.13
CA PHE A 170 -1.68 15.78 0.73
C PHE A 170 -0.23 16.16 1.04
N LEU A 171 0.42 16.92 0.16
CA LEU A 171 1.79 17.40 0.35
C LEU A 171 1.94 18.26 1.62
N ASP A 172 0.89 18.96 2.05
CA ASP A 172 0.91 19.83 3.24
C ASP A 172 1.02 19.03 4.54
N SER A 173 0.73 17.73 4.50
CA SER A 173 0.88 16.81 5.64
C SER A 173 2.26 16.17 5.75
N VAL A 174 3.14 16.39 4.75
CA VAL A 174 4.47 15.79 4.73
C VAL A 174 5.41 16.58 5.61
N THR A 175 6.09 15.89 6.52
CA THR A 175 7.00 16.48 7.50
C THR A 175 8.39 15.87 7.40
N PRO A 176 9.47 16.63 7.64
CA PRO A 176 10.80 16.08 7.85
C PRO A 176 10.84 15.09 9.00
N MET A 177 11.60 13.99 8.85
CA MET A 177 11.75 12.94 9.86
C MET A 177 13.22 12.84 10.28
N ASP A 178 13.64 13.74 11.16
CA ASP A 178 15.06 13.94 11.48
C ASP A 178 15.54 13.04 12.66
N TYR A 179 14.97 11.82 12.77
CA TYR A 179 15.35 10.84 13.81
C TYR A 179 16.81 10.35 13.67
N PHE A 180 17.32 10.32 12.43
CA PHE A 180 18.66 9.85 12.11
C PHE A 180 19.39 10.94 11.32
N PRO A 181 20.41 11.62 11.90
CA PRO A 181 21.11 12.72 11.23
C PRO A 181 21.72 12.35 9.87
N GLY A 182 22.10 11.09 9.68
CA GLY A 182 22.66 10.58 8.42
C GLY A 182 21.62 10.22 7.35
N LEU A 183 20.31 10.24 7.66
CA LEU A 183 19.25 9.89 6.71
C LEU A 183 18.33 11.07 6.46
N ASN A 184 18.15 11.39 5.18
CA ASN A 184 17.30 12.50 4.76
C ASN A 184 15.86 12.03 4.53
N LEU A 185 15.10 11.84 5.61
CA LEU A 185 13.76 11.26 5.57
C LEU A 185 12.64 12.32 5.61
N GLU A 186 11.53 12.01 4.95
CA GLU A 186 10.23 12.65 5.11
C GLU A 186 9.21 11.59 5.54
N GLY A 187 8.13 12.00 6.19
CA GLY A 187 7.03 11.11 6.50
C GLY A 187 5.68 11.79 6.45
N TYR A 188 4.66 10.96 6.27
CA TYR A 188 3.27 11.37 6.13
C TYR A 188 2.34 10.35 6.78
N PRO A 189 1.17 10.78 7.28
CA PRO A 189 0.23 9.90 7.98
C PRO A 189 -0.34 8.82 7.04
N ASN A 190 -0.61 7.65 7.61
CA ASN A 190 -1.31 6.55 6.97
C ASN A 190 -2.83 6.71 7.14
N ARG A 191 -3.59 6.13 6.21
CA ARG A 191 -5.07 6.17 6.09
C ARG A 191 -5.83 6.45 7.38
N ASP A 192 -5.90 5.49 8.30
CA ASP A 192 -6.63 5.69 9.55
C ASP A 192 -5.83 5.10 10.71
N SER A 193 -5.39 5.98 11.60
CA SER A 193 -4.67 5.65 12.83
C SER A 193 -5.61 5.53 14.03
N THR A 194 -6.84 6.06 13.95
CA THR A 194 -7.77 6.12 15.09
C THR A 194 -8.29 4.74 15.51
N LYS A 195 -8.47 3.84 14.54
CA LYS A 195 -8.84 2.44 14.78
C LYS A 195 -7.89 1.69 15.73
N TYR A 196 -6.64 2.11 15.85
CA TYR A 196 -5.65 1.41 16.69
C TYR A 196 -5.86 1.62 18.19
N ALA A 197 -6.72 2.58 18.59
CA ALA A 197 -7.19 2.69 19.97
C ALA A 197 -7.84 1.38 20.43
N GLU A 198 -8.74 0.84 19.62
CA GLU A 198 -9.48 -0.39 19.91
C GLU A 198 -8.61 -1.62 19.66
N ILE A 199 -7.94 -1.69 18.51
CA ILE A 199 -7.12 -2.86 18.12
C ILE A 199 -6.05 -3.18 19.18
N TYR A 200 -5.41 -2.16 19.77
CA TYR A 200 -4.36 -2.36 20.77
C TYR A 200 -4.83 -2.19 22.22
N GLY A 201 -6.09 -1.82 22.44
CA GLY A 201 -6.64 -1.54 23.77
C GLY A 201 -5.92 -0.38 24.48
N ILE A 202 -5.75 0.75 23.78
CA ILE A 202 -5.06 1.97 24.24
C ILE A 202 -5.93 3.22 24.09
N SER A 203 -7.22 3.10 24.38
CA SER A 203 -8.20 4.21 24.23
C SER A 203 -7.93 5.43 25.11
N SER A 204 -7.08 5.32 26.14
CA SER A 204 -6.63 6.47 26.94
C SER A 204 -5.59 7.34 26.23
N ALA A 205 -4.98 6.85 25.14
CA ALA A 205 -3.96 7.60 24.43
C ALA A 205 -4.56 8.86 23.79
N HIS A 206 -3.94 10.01 24.03
CA HIS A 206 -4.34 11.28 23.41
C HIS A 206 -3.68 11.48 22.04
N THR A 207 -2.72 10.66 21.64
CA THR A 207 -2.06 10.72 20.33
C THR A 207 -1.92 9.32 19.75
N LEU A 208 -2.43 9.11 18.54
CA LEU A 208 -2.37 7.87 17.77
C LEU A 208 -2.05 8.20 16.32
N LEU A 209 -0.81 7.91 15.91
CA LEU A 209 -0.34 8.23 14.57
C LEU A 209 0.49 7.07 14.01
N ARG A 210 0.01 6.48 12.90
CA ARG A 210 0.84 5.64 12.03
C ARG A 210 1.18 6.41 10.77
N GLY A 211 2.42 6.31 10.32
CA GLY A 211 2.88 6.99 9.12
C GLY A 211 3.86 6.19 8.29
N THR A 212 4.09 6.68 7.08
CA THR A 212 5.02 6.11 6.12
C THR A 212 6.27 6.98 6.03
N LEU A 213 7.46 6.36 5.96
CA LEU A 213 8.74 7.01 5.70
C LEU A 213 9.14 6.92 4.23
N ARG A 214 9.70 8.02 3.71
CA ARG A 214 10.33 8.13 2.39
C ARG A 214 11.60 8.98 2.48
N TYR A 215 12.43 8.96 1.44
CA TYR A 215 13.48 9.99 1.32
C TYR A 215 12.88 11.32 0.88
N LYS A 216 13.41 12.44 1.40
CA LYS A 216 12.89 13.79 1.11
C LYS A 216 12.80 14.03 -0.41
N GLY A 217 11.64 14.51 -0.85
CA GLY A 217 11.35 14.82 -2.26
C GLY A 217 10.51 13.77 -2.99
N TYR A 218 10.25 12.61 -2.40
CA TYR A 218 9.37 11.59 -2.97
C TYR A 218 7.94 12.11 -3.13
N ALA A 219 7.34 12.63 -2.05
CA ALA A 219 5.97 13.12 -2.04
C ALA A 219 5.79 14.31 -2.99
N LYS A 220 6.80 15.20 -3.08
CA LYS A 220 6.82 16.30 -4.05
C LYS A 220 6.78 15.79 -5.49
N ALA A 221 7.54 14.73 -5.81
CA ALA A 221 7.53 14.14 -7.15
C ALA A 221 6.16 13.51 -7.48
N LEU A 222 5.57 12.76 -6.54
CA LEU A 222 4.23 12.18 -6.71
C LEU A 222 3.15 13.26 -6.86
N ASN A 223 3.25 14.36 -6.13
CA ASN A 223 2.32 15.49 -6.27
C ASN A 223 2.31 16.04 -7.70
N GLY A 224 3.45 16.02 -8.38
CA GLY A 224 3.53 16.33 -9.81
C GLY A 224 2.68 15.38 -10.67
N PHE A 225 2.74 14.07 -10.40
CA PHE A 225 1.91 13.09 -11.10
C PHE A 225 0.41 13.30 -10.84
N VAL A 226 0.04 13.63 -9.59
CA VAL A 226 -1.35 13.96 -9.23
C VAL A 226 -1.83 15.18 -10.01
N LYS A 227 -1.06 16.27 -10.04
CA LYS A 227 -1.41 17.49 -10.78
C LYS A 227 -1.55 17.28 -12.28
N LEU A 228 -0.80 16.33 -12.84
CA LEU A 228 -0.89 15.97 -14.26
C LEU A 228 -2.04 14.99 -14.56
N GLY A 229 -2.73 14.46 -13.55
CA GLY A 229 -3.80 13.48 -13.75
C GLY A 229 -3.30 12.07 -14.07
N LEU A 230 -2.02 11.78 -13.81
CA LEU A 230 -1.42 10.45 -14.05
C LEU A 230 -1.85 9.43 -12.99
N ILE A 231 -2.28 9.89 -11.81
CA ILE A 231 -2.78 9.04 -10.73
C ILE A 231 -4.30 9.11 -10.74
N ASN A 232 -4.91 8.36 -11.67
CA ASN A 232 -6.36 8.27 -11.84
C ASN A 232 -6.77 6.81 -12.10
N ARG A 233 -7.98 6.44 -11.64
CA ARG A 233 -8.63 5.15 -11.94
C ARG A 233 -9.78 5.27 -12.94
N ASP A 234 -10.14 6.48 -13.35
CA ASP A 234 -11.14 6.67 -14.39
C ASP A 234 -10.69 5.98 -15.67
N VAL A 235 -11.67 5.43 -16.37
CA VAL A 235 -11.45 4.81 -17.68
C VAL A 235 -10.92 5.87 -18.63
N PHE A 236 -9.70 5.67 -19.12
CA PHE A 236 -9.12 6.51 -20.15
C PHE A 236 -9.32 5.84 -21.52
N PRO A 237 -10.13 6.41 -22.42
CA PRO A 237 -10.47 5.77 -23.70
C PRO A 237 -9.25 5.36 -24.52
N ALA A 238 -8.20 6.18 -24.52
CA ALA A 238 -6.97 5.92 -25.28
C ALA A 238 -6.05 4.84 -24.64
N LEU A 239 -6.39 4.32 -23.46
CA LEU A 239 -5.67 3.22 -22.78
C LEU A 239 -6.48 1.92 -22.75
N GLN A 240 -7.60 1.83 -23.48
CA GLN A 240 -8.36 0.60 -23.60
C GLN A 240 -7.61 -0.46 -24.41
N PRO A 241 -7.82 -1.77 -24.15
CA PRO A 241 -7.15 -2.85 -24.90
C PRO A 241 -7.37 -2.78 -26.41
N GLU A 242 -8.51 -2.24 -26.86
CA GLU A 242 -8.89 -2.11 -28.26
C GLU A 242 -8.37 -0.81 -28.92
N ALA A 243 -7.75 0.09 -28.15
CA ALA A 243 -7.25 1.36 -28.65
C ALA A 243 -5.95 1.19 -29.47
N SER A 244 -5.68 2.15 -30.35
CA SER A 244 -4.39 2.22 -31.05
C SER A 244 -3.24 2.47 -30.06
N PRO A 245 -2.03 1.93 -30.31
CA PRO A 245 -0.88 2.17 -29.44
C PRO A 245 -0.63 3.67 -29.23
N LEU A 246 -0.62 4.09 -27.97
CA LEU A 246 -0.43 5.48 -27.57
C LEU A 246 0.99 5.68 -27.02
N THR A 247 1.69 6.72 -27.46
CA THR A 247 2.97 7.09 -26.88
C THR A 247 2.81 7.90 -25.60
N TRP A 248 3.80 7.89 -24.72
CA TRP A 248 3.82 8.74 -23.52
C TRP A 248 3.68 10.24 -23.83
N LYS A 249 4.24 10.69 -24.95
CA LYS A 249 4.13 12.09 -25.38
C LYS A 249 2.67 12.44 -25.69
N GLU A 250 1.98 11.60 -26.45
CA GLU A 250 0.59 11.82 -26.84
C GLU A 250 -0.34 11.76 -25.62
N LEU A 251 -0.13 10.80 -24.71
CA LEU A 251 -0.86 10.74 -23.45
C LEU A 251 -0.70 12.04 -22.64
N LEU A 252 0.54 12.51 -22.48
CA LEU A 252 0.80 13.75 -21.74
C LEU A 252 0.22 14.97 -22.46
N CYS A 253 0.26 15.04 -23.79
CA CYS A 253 -0.40 16.09 -24.56
C CYS A 253 -1.91 16.14 -24.25
N ASP A 254 -2.58 15.00 -24.27
CA ASP A 254 -4.01 14.90 -23.96
C ASP A 254 -4.31 15.34 -22.51
N LEU A 255 -3.51 14.82 -21.56
CA LEU A 255 -3.65 15.19 -20.14
C LEU A 255 -3.41 16.68 -19.87
N VAL A 256 -2.61 17.39 -20.68
CA VAL A 256 -2.42 18.85 -20.54
C VAL A 256 -3.28 19.68 -21.50
N GLY A 257 -4.13 19.04 -22.31
CA GLY A 257 -5.10 19.72 -23.19
C GLY A 257 -4.49 20.33 -24.46
N ILE A 258 -3.42 19.73 -25.02
CA ILE A 258 -2.81 20.17 -26.29
C ILE A 258 -2.86 19.05 -27.34
N LEU A 259 -2.62 19.39 -28.61
CA LEU A 259 -2.65 18.42 -29.70
C LEU A 259 -1.60 17.29 -29.50
N PRO A 260 -1.94 16.01 -29.73
CA PRO A 260 -0.99 14.89 -29.62
C PRO A 260 0.26 15.04 -30.51
N SER A 261 0.10 15.72 -31.65
CA SER A 261 1.17 16.04 -32.60
C SER A 261 2.11 17.18 -32.16
N SER A 262 1.84 17.82 -31.02
CA SER A 262 2.63 18.96 -30.52
C SER A 262 4.11 18.60 -30.36
N LYS A 263 4.97 19.61 -30.60
CA LYS A 263 6.43 19.52 -30.39
C LYS A 263 6.75 19.40 -28.90
N SER A 264 7.87 18.78 -28.57
CA SER A 264 8.30 18.54 -27.19
C SER A 264 8.43 19.81 -26.35
N ASP A 265 8.87 20.92 -26.94
CA ASP A 265 9.00 22.19 -26.23
C ASP A 265 7.64 22.76 -25.81
N VAL A 266 6.63 22.65 -26.68
CA VAL A 266 5.25 23.05 -26.38
C VAL A 266 4.66 22.19 -25.27
N LEU A 267 4.92 20.87 -25.31
CA LEU A 267 4.51 19.96 -24.24
C LEU A 267 5.17 20.33 -22.91
N LYS A 268 6.47 20.64 -22.91
CA LYS A 268 7.23 21.04 -21.72
C LYS A 268 6.64 22.29 -21.08
N GLU A 269 6.31 23.31 -21.88
CA GLU A 269 5.67 24.54 -21.40
C GLU A 269 4.28 24.27 -20.81
N ALA A 270 3.46 23.46 -21.49
CA ALA A 270 2.13 23.09 -21.00
C ALA A 270 2.18 22.31 -19.68
N VAL A 271 3.14 21.39 -19.53
CA VAL A 271 3.40 20.66 -18.28
C VAL A 271 3.81 21.62 -17.17
N PHE A 272 4.77 22.53 -17.41
CA PHE A 272 5.19 23.50 -16.40
C PHE A 272 4.06 24.42 -15.96
N LYS A 273 3.25 24.89 -16.90
CA LYS A 273 2.05 25.67 -16.61
C LYS A 273 1.08 24.90 -15.71
N LYS A 274 0.79 23.63 -16.03
CA LYS A 274 -0.12 22.78 -15.23
C LYS A 274 0.43 22.46 -13.83
N LEU A 275 1.75 22.34 -13.70
CA LEU A 275 2.41 22.12 -12.40
C LEU A 275 2.54 23.39 -11.55
N GLY A 276 2.35 24.57 -12.15
CA GLY A 276 2.58 25.86 -11.51
C GLY A 276 4.07 26.20 -11.34
N VAL A 277 4.94 25.69 -12.21
CA VAL A 277 6.39 25.90 -12.16
C VAL A 277 6.79 26.98 -13.16
N VAL A 278 7.51 28.01 -12.70
CA VAL A 278 8.14 29.00 -13.58
C VAL A 278 9.49 28.43 -14.05
N PRO A 279 9.81 28.44 -15.36
CA PRO A 279 11.03 27.82 -15.90
C PRO A 279 12.35 28.31 -15.27
N SER A 280 12.38 29.54 -14.74
CA SER A 280 13.54 30.15 -14.09
C SER A 280 13.97 29.47 -12.77
N ASN A 281 13.13 28.62 -12.19
CA ASN A 281 13.37 27.99 -10.88
C ASN A 281 13.96 26.57 -10.96
N LEU A 282 14.23 26.07 -12.18
CA LEU A 282 14.87 24.78 -12.39
C LEU A 282 16.39 25.00 -12.40
N LYS A 283 17.05 24.73 -11.26
CA LYS A 283 18.51 24.54 -11.28
C LYS A 283 18.82 23.23 -12.02
N PRO A 284 19.91 23.18 -12.82
CA PRO A 284 20.32 21.98 -13.55
C PRO A 284 20.55 20.78 -12.62
#